data_AF-A0A428WL59-F1
#
_entry.id   AF-A0A428WL59-F1
#
_cell.length_a   1.000
_cell.length_b   1.000
_cell.length_c   1.000
_cell.angle_alpha   90.00
_cell.angle_beta   90.00
_cell.angle_gamma   90.00
#
_symmetry.space_group_name_H-M   'P 1'
#
loop_
_entity.id
_entity.type
_entity.pdbx_description
1 polymer ?
#
loop_
_entity_poly.entity_id
_entity_poly.type
_entity_poly.pdbx_seq_one_letter_code
_entity_poly.pdbx_strand_id
1 'polypeptide(L)'
;MDTGLLSAEEFGGPRPAPAILVAKRSGTAALSTPTPPPLVKGVIQADRDPAVLPWVSMAEALGWPAGLVGFPRLVDPGGRANTINGTEYRARDLRGTDQPSFTVTEKARSWLRWPQDGKVDSELVRVTVEEAAALQTFPADYTWQGDRTKAFQQIGNAIPPILARSVLSAVAS
;
A
#
# COMPACT_ATOMS: atom_id res chain seq x y z
N MET A 1 25.86 -15.05 11.49
CA MET A 1 24.51 -14.81 10.93
C MET A 1 24.29 -13.33 11.05
N ASP A 2 24.10 -12.64 9.92
CA ASP A 2 23.81 -11.21 9.90
C ASP A 2 22.41 -11.04 9.34
N THR A 3 21.62 -10.15 9.94
CA THR A 3 20.19 -10.00 9.67
C THR A 3 19.85 -8.53 9.47
N GLY A 4 19.15 -8.18 8.39
CA GLY A 4 18.61 -6.84 8.18
C GLY A 4 17.17 -6.90 7.68
N LEU A 5 16.38 -5.90 8.07
CA LEU A 5 14.95 -5.77 7.77
C LEU A 5 14.78 -4.78 6.61
N LEU A 6 13.98 -5.12 5.59
CA LEU A 6 13.74 -4.24 4.42
C LEU A 6 12.25 -3.90 4.29
N SER A 7 11.95 -2.69 3.79
CA SER A 7 10.59 -2.19 3.57
C SER A 7 10.35 -1.75 2.11
N ALA A 8 9.18 -2.03 1.52
CA ALA A 8 8.84 -1.68 0.12
C ALA A 8 8.78 -0.17 -0.14
N GLU A 9 8.58 0.63 0.90
CA GLU A 9 8.59 2.09 0.83
C GLU A 9 9.96 2.63 0.40
N GLU A 10 11.04 1.85 0.62
CA GLU A 10 12.40 2.18 0.19
C GLU A 10 12.55 2.17 -1.34
N PHE A 11 11.57 1.61 -2.06
CA PHE A 11 11.63 1.40 -3.51
C PHE A 11 10.47 2.08 -4.26
N GLY A 12 9.87 3.13 -3.68
CA GLY A 12 8.85 3.96 -4.33
C GLY A 12 7.43 3.36 -4.35
N GLY A 13 7.19 2.27 -3.63
CA GLY A 13 5.85 1.70 -3.48
C GLY A 13 4.96 2.49 -2.51
N PRO A 14 3.64 2.55 -2.70
CA PRO A 14 2.73 3.31 -1.84
C PRO A 14 2.39 2.58 -0.52
N ARG A 15 3.26 1.73 0.06
CA ARG A 15 2.87 0.80 1.15
C ARG A 15 4.01 0.42 2.12
N PRO A 16 3.74 0.30 3.45
CA PRO A 16 4.63 -0.38 4.41
C PRO A 16 4.67 -1.90 4.21
N ALA A 17 5.87 -2.49 4.15
CA ALA A 17 6.06 -3.91 3.82
C ALA A 17 6.27 -4.83 5.03
N PRO A 18 6.09 -6.16 4.86
CA PRO A 18 6.48 -7.14 5.87
C PRO A 18 7.99 -7.16 6.08
N ALA A 19 8.42 -7.50 7.30
CA ALA A 19 9.82 -7.76 7.64
C ALA A 19 10.39 -8.90 6.78
N ILE A 20 11.52 -8.66 6.11
CA ILE A 20 12.24 -9.67 5.32
C ILE A 20 13.50 -10.08 6.06
N LEU A 21 13.74 -11.39 6.18
CA LEU A 21 15.00 -11.97 6.67
C LEU A 21 15.85 -12.44 5.48
N VAL A 22 17.09 -11.98 5.41
CA VAL A 22 18.07 -12.37 4.37
C VAL A 22 19.24 -13.10 5.02
N ALA A 23 19.62 -14.26 4.50
CA ALA A 23 20.78 -15.02 4.95
C ALA A 23 21.56 -15.65 3.77
N LYS A 24 22.89 -15.62 3.81
CA LYS A 24 23.79 -16.21 2.80
C LYS A 24 24.47 -17.45 3.38
N ARG A 25 24.48 -18.58 2.65
CA ARG A 25 25.11 -19.85 3.10
C ARG A 25 26.64 -19.74 3.23
N SER A 26 27.25 -18.84 2.47
CA SER A 26 28.69 -18.56 2.49
C SER A 26 28.91 -17.08 2.19
N GLY A 27 29.73 -16.40 2.99
CA GLY A 27 29.96 -14.95 2.90
C GLY A 27 29.03 -14.11 3.81
N THR A 28 29.20 -12.78 3.78
CA THR A 28 28.42 -11.83 4.58
C THR A 28 27.17 -11.40 3.82
N ALA A 29 26.01 -11.45 4.48
CA ALA A 29 24.78 -10.83 3.98
C ALA A 29 24.84 -9.33 4.33
N ALA A 30 25.55 -8.53 3.52
CA ALA A 30 25.61 -7.09 3.72
C ALA A 30 24.44 -6.42 3.00
N LEU A 31 23.42 -6.02 3.75
CA LEU A 31 22.41 -5.08 3.27
C LEU A 31 22.94 -3.66 3.47
N SER A 32 23.16 -2.92 2.39
CA SER A 32 23.91 -1.66 2.40
C SER A 32 23.14 -0.44 2.90
N THR A 33 21.90 -0.56 3.40
CA THR A 33 21.08 0.62 3.69
C THR A 33 20.27 0.46 4.98
N PRO A 34 20.24 1.48 5.85
CA PRO A 34 19.38 1.47 7.03
C PRO A 34 17.91 1.47 6.63
N THR A 35 17.14 0.60 7.27
CA THR A 35 15.68 0.56 7.22
C THR A 35 15.13 1.93 7.67
N PRO A 36 14.50 2.75 6.81
CA PRO A 36 13.77 3.90 7.28
C PRO A 36 12.57 3.41 8.08
N PRO A 37 12.17 4.15 9.13
CA PRO A 37 11.01 3.79 9.93
C PRO A 37 9.76 3.69 9.04
N PRO A 38 8.80 2.81 9.40
CA PRO A 38 7.53 2.72 8.68
C PRO A 38 6.85 4.09 8.60
N LEU A 39 6.12 4.35 7.50
CA LEU A 39 5.30 5.56 7.34
C LEU A 39 4.44 5.80 8.58
N VAL A 40 4.85 6.77 9.39
CA VAL A 40 4.04 7.30 10.48
C VAL A 40 2.99 8.21 9.86
N LYS A 41 1.72 8.01 10.26
CA LYS A 41 0.61 8.86 9.82
C LYS A 41 0.96 10.33 10.07
N GLY A 42 1.03 11.14 9.00
CA GLY A 42 1.33 12.58 9.08
C GLY A 42 2.75 12.98 8.65
N VAL A 43 3.62 12.03 8.29
CA VAL A 43 4.93 12.36 7.68
C VAL A 43 4.71 12.78 6.23
N ILE A 44 5.00 14.03 5.92
CA ILE A 44 5.00 14.55 4.55
C ILE A 44 6.34 14.22 3.87
N GLN A 45 6.37 14.15 2.54
CA GLN A 45 7.57 13.80 1.76
C GLN A 45 8.80 14.67 2.11
N ALA A 46 8.57 15.92 2.53
CA ALA A 46 9.62 16.87 2.92
C ALA A 46 10.41 16.46 4.19
N ASP A 47 9.86 15.60 5.04
CA ASP A 47 10.46 15.21 6.32
C ASP A 47 11.26 13.90 6.24
N ARG A 48 11.44 13.33 5.04
CA ARG A 48 12.11 12.02 4.85
C ARG A 48 13.59 12.17 4.47
N ASP A 49 14.36 11.13 4.78
CA ASP A 49 15.75 10.99 4.36
C ASP A 49 15.85 11.07 2.82
N PRO A 50 16.66 12.01 2.27
CA PRO A 50 16.87 12.15 0.83
C PRO A 50 17.41 10.88 0.14
N ALA A 51 18.00 9.95 0.89
CA ALA A 51 18.49 8.68 0.37
C ALA A 51 17.36 7.67 0.05
N VAL A 52 16.12 7.95 0.46
CA VAL A 52 14.95 7.10 0.21
C VAL A 52 14.17 7.65 -0.98
N LEU A 53 13.80 6.78 -1.93
CA LEU A 53 12.99 7.18 -3.08
C LEU A 53 11.65 7.78 -2.62
N PRO A 54 11.14 8.81 -3.32
CA PRO A 54 9.83 9.36 -3.00
C PRO A 54 8.74 8.30 -3.15
N TRP A 55 7.85 8.23 -2.17
CA TRP A 55 6.62 7.46 -2.35
C TRP A 55 5.69 8.23 -3.29
N VAL A 56 4.89 7.49 -4.05
CA VAL A 56 3.84 8.06 -4.90
C VAL A 56 2.48 7.90 -4.22
N SER A 57 1.59 8.89 -4.42
CA SER A 57 0.21 8.80 -3.91
C SER A 57 -0.58 7.71 -4.63
N MET A 58 -1.69 7.22 -4.04
CA MET A 58 -2.59 6.32 -4.76
C MET A 58 -3.20 6.98 -6.00
N ALA A 59 -3.50 8.28 -5.91
CA ALA A 59 -3.99 9.10 -7.01
C ALA A 59 -3.01 9.12 -8.19
N GLU A 60 -1.73 9.34 -7.92
CA GLU A 60 -0.67 9.35 -8.93
C GLU A 60 -0.43 7.95 -9.50
N ALA A 61 -0.32 6.93 -8.63
CA ALA A 61 -0.01 5.56 -9.04
C ALA A 61 -1.12 4.92 -9.90
N LEU A 62 -2.38 5.26 -9.65
CA LEU A 62 -3.54 4.62 -10.28
C LEU A 62 -4.35 5.56 -11.18
N GLY A 63 -3.95 6.83 -11.30
CA GLY A 63 -4.73 7.85 -11.99
C GLY A 63 -6.07 8.14 -11.31
N TRP A 64 -6.20 7.89 -10.01
CA TRP A 64 -7.44 8.16 -9.29
C TRP A 64 -7.65 9.67 -9.09
N PRO A 65 -8.90 10.17 -9.16
CA PRO A 65 -9.20 11.52 -8.70
C PRO A 65 -8.97 11.66 -7.19
N ALA A 66 -8.89 12.91 -6.74
CA ALA A 66 -8.92 13.23 -5.31
C ALA A 66 -10.17 12.63 -4.66
N GLY A 67 -10.05 12.16 -3.42
CA GLY A 67 -11.15 11.54 -2.69
C GLY A 67 -10.69 10.72 -1.50
N LEU A 68 -11.59 9.89 -0.98
CA LEU A 68 -11.30 8.96 0.12
C LEU A 68 -11.35 7.52 -0.37
N VAL A 69 -10.52 6.66 0.22
CA VAL A 69 -10.53 5.22 0.00
C VAL A 69 -10.29 4.47 1.30
N GLY A 70 -10.88 3.29 1.44
CA GLY A 70 -10.57 2.39 2.55
C GLY A 70 -11.72 1.46 2.93
N PHE A 71 -11.75 1.06 4.20
CA PHE A 71 -12.74 0.14 4.71
C PHE A 71 -13.98 0.90 5.18
N PRO A 72 -15.16 0.63 4.60
CA PRO A 72 -16.41 1.35 4.92
C PRO A 72 -17.03 0.87 6.23
N ARG A 73 -16.28 0.89 7.33
CA ARG A 73 -16.79 0.52 8.66
C ARG A 73 -17.50 1.71 9.27
N LEU A 74 -18.72 1.49 9.76
CA LEU A 74 -19.46 2.51 10.50
C LEU A 74 -18.68 2.92 11.76
N VAL A 75 -18.86 4.17 12.18
CA VAL A 75 -18.23 4.67 13.40
C VAL A 75 -18.78 3.96 14.64
N ASP A 76 -17.92 3.65 15.61
CA ASP A 76 -18.35 3.15 16.92
C ASP A 76 -18.85 4.33 17.78
N PRO A 77 -19.72 4.10 18.78
CA PRO A 77 -20.14 5.16 19.71
C PRO A 77 -18.96 5.91 20.32
N GLY A 78 -18.95 7.25 20.18
CA GLY A 78 -17.86 8.12 20.66
C GLY A 78 -16.58 8.08 19.80
N GLY A 79 -16.58 7.39 18.67
CA GLY A 79 -15.46 7.33 17.74
C GLY A 79 -15.36 8.57 16.83
N ARG A 80 -14.17 8.80 16.27
CA ARG A 80 -13.97 9.83 15.23
C ARG A 80 -14.52 9.35 13.89
N ALA A 81 -15.37 10.15 13.27
CA ALA A 81 -16.01 9.87 11.98
C ALA A 81 -15.48 10.73 10.83
N ASN A 82 -15.59 10.19 9.61
CA ASN A 82 -15.73 10.98 8.40
C ASN A 82 -17.17 10.80 7.91
N THR A 83 -17.88 11.90 7.67
CA THR A 83 -19.24 11.86 7.13
C THR A 83 -19.19 11.89 5.62
N ILE A 84 -19.78 10.88 4.96
CA ILE A 84 -19.85 10.77 3.51
C ILE A 84 -21.30 10.49 3.14
N ASN A 85 -21.92 11.38 2.35
CA ASN A 85 -23.34 11.29 1.95
C ASN A 85 -24.28 11.03 3.14
N GLY A 86 -24.06 11.72 4.26
CA GLY A 86 -24.85 11.59 5.48
C GLY A 86 -24.59 10.33 6.31
N THR A 87 -23.69 9.43 5.87
CA THR A 87 -23.28 8.23 6.63
C THR A 87 -21.94 8.46 7.31
N GLU A 88 -21.85 8.11 8.60
CA GLU A 88 -20.62 8.25 9.39
C GLU A 88 -19.79 6.97 9.36
N TYR A 89 -18.61 7.08 8.75
CA TYR A 89 -17.62 6.01 8.68
C TYR A 89 -16.46 6.27 9.63
N ARG A 90 -15.87 5.22 10.19
CA ARG A 90 -14.76 5.31 11.12
C ARG A 90 -13.55 5.97 10.44
N ALA A 91 -13.11 7.12 10.96
CA ALA A 91 -12.09 7.94 10.30
C ALA A 91 -10.73 7.26 10.14
N ARG A 92 -10.37 6.33 11.03
CA ARG A 92 -9.09 5.59 10.96
C ARG A 92 -9.03 4.55 9.84
N ASP A 93 -10.19 4.18 9.31
CA ASP A 93 -10.34 3.13 8.30
C ASP A 93 -10.39 3.70 6.86
N LEU A 94 -10.37 5.02 6.75
CA LEU A 94 -10.37 5.76 5.50
C LEU A 94 -9.09 6.59 5.38
N ARG A 95 -8.66 6.83 4.15
CA ARG A 95 -7.48 7.63 3.81
C ARG A 95 -7.72 8.42 2.54
N GLY A 96 -7.08 9.59 2.41
CA GLY A 96 -7.10 10.35 1.16
C GLY A 96 -6.38 9.61 0.05
N THR A 97 -6.86 9.74 -1.19
CA THR A 97 -6.18 9.17 -2.37
C THR A 97 -4.83 9.85 -2.65
N ASP A 98 -4.60 11.03 -2.08
CA ASP A 98 -3.34 11.80 -2.09
C ASP A 98 -2.25 11.22 -1.19
N GLN A 99 -2.56 10.19 -0.40
CA GLN A 99 -1.62 9.51 0.50
C GLN A 99 -1.22 8.14 -0.05
N PRO A 100 -0.15 7.53 0.51
CA PRO A 100 0.15 6.12 0.27
C PRO A 100 -1.02 5.23 0.68
N SER A 101 -1.14 4.06 0.07
CA SER A 101 -2.14 3.06 0.45
C SER A 101 -1.98 2.54 1.88
N PHE A 102 -3.07 2.00 2.43
CA PHE A 102 -2.94 1.08 3.56
C PHE A 102 -2.20 -0.18 3.09
N THR A 103 -1.70 -0.97 4.04
CA THR A 103 -1.28 -2.35 3.79
C THR A 103 -2.38 -3.10 3.02
N VAL A 104 -2.08 -3.47 1.77
CA VAL A 104 -2.98 -4.27 0.95
C VAL A 104 -3.01 -5.69 1.52
N THR A 105 -4.18 -6.10 1.98
CA THR A 105 -4.48 -7.44 2.47
C THR A 105 -5.58 -8.05 1.63
N GLU A 106 -5.96 -9.30 1.90
CA GLU A 106 -7.14 -9.91 1.27
C GLU A 106 -8.44 -9.08 1.43
N LYS A 107 -8.49 -8.18 2.43
CA LYS A 107 -9.64 -7.33 2.72
C LYS A 107 -9.73 -6.11 1.81
N ALA A 108 -8.72 -5.85 0.98
CA ALA A 108 -8.80 -4.82 -0.07
C ALA A 108 -9.98 -5.07 -1.04
N ARG A 109 -10.46 -6.31 -1.14
CA ARG A 109 -11.69 -6.69 -1.86
C ARG A 109 -12.95 -5.98 -1.39
N SER A 110 -12.92 -5.40 -0.19
CA SER A 110 -14.01 -4.68 0.45
C SER A 110 -13.74 -3.19 0.51
N TRP A 111 -12.66 -2.71 -0.09
CA TRP A 111 -12.36 -1.28 -0.14
C TRP A 111 -13.30 -0.57 -1.08
N LEU A 112 -13.73 0.59 -0.64
CA LEU A 112 -14.52 1.51 -1.41
C LEU A 112 -13.77 2.83 -1.55
N ARG A 113 -13.94 3.45 -2.71
CA ARG A 113 -13.44 4.77 -3.05
C ARG A 113 -14.62 5.71 -3.25
N TRP A 114 -14.51 6.89 -2.67
CA TRP A 114 -15.40 8.03 -2.84
C TRP A 114 -14.63 9.12 -3.57
N PRO A 115 -14.73 9.20 -4.90
CA PRO A 115 -14.19 10.32 -5.66
C PRO A 115 -14.80 11.63 -5.15
N GLN A 116 -13.99 12.67 -5.09
CA GLN A 116 -14.44 14.05 -4.88
C GLN A 116 -14.16 14.81 -6.19
N ASP A 117 -14.87 14.45 -7.25
CA ASP A 117 -14.68 14.99 -8.61
C ASP A 117 -15.56 16.23 -8.89
N GLY A 118 -16.06 16.89 -7.83
CA GLY A 118 -16.89 18.10 -7.93
C GLY A 118 -18.32 17.84 -8.42
N LYS A 119 -18.70 16.58 -8.66
CA LYS A 119 -20.07 16.18 -8.97
C LYS A 119 -20.81 15.82 -7.68
N VAL A 120 -22.04 16.30 -7.57
CA VAL A 120 -22.87 16.18 -6.35
C VAL A 120 -23.20 14.71 -6.02
N ASP A 121 -23.01 13.79 -6.98
CA ASP A 121 -23.29 12.36 -6.86
C ASP A 121 -22.11 11.48 -7.32
N SER A 122 -20.88 11.75 -6.90
CA SER A 122 -19.75 10.86 -7.23
C SER A 122 -20.05 9.44 -6.73
N GLU A 123 -20.26 8.50 -7.66
CA GLU A 123 -20.65 7.12 -7.34
C GLU A 123 -19.57 6.42 -6.52
N LEU A 124 -20.01 5.56 -5.60
CA LEU A 124 -19.16 4.68 -4.82
C LEU A 124 -18.45 3.66 -5.72
N VAL A 125 -17.11 3.69 -5.76
CA VAL A 125 -16.32 2.79 -6.63
C VAL A 125 -15.65 1.70 -5.80
N ARG A 126 -15.78 0.43 -6.19
CA ARG A 126 -15.03 -0.68 -5.59
C ARG A 126 -13.61 -0.72 -6.14
N VAL A 127 -12.63 -0.96 -5.27
CA VAL A 127 -11.26 -1.25 -5.71
C VAL A 127 -11.24 -2.59 -6.46
N THR A 128 -10.66 -2.58 -7.64
CA THR A 128 -10.51 -3.73 -8.53
C THR A 128 -9.32 -4.61 -8.13
N VAL A 129 -9.23 -5.81 -8.71
CA VAL A 129 -8.10 -6.72 -8.49
C VAL A 129 -6.82 -6.08 -9.04
N GLU A 130 -6.93 -5.46 -10.21
CA GLU A 130 -5.85 -4.81 -10.94
C GLU A 130 -5.31 -3.59 -10.18
N GLU A 131 -6.19 -2.76 -9.60
CA GLU A 131 -5.77 -1.64 -8.76
C GLU A 131 -5.08 -2.14 -7.49
N ALA A 132 -5.62 -3.15 -6.81
CA ALA A 132 -4.97 -3.71 -5.61
C ALA A 132 -3.62 -4.37 -5.92
N ALA A 133 -3.50 -5.01 -7.09
CA ALA A 133 -2.26 -5.55 -7.62
C ALA A 133 -1.23 -4.46 -7.90
N ALA A 134 -1.65 -3.37 -8.54
CA ALA A 134 -0.80 -2.21 -8.83
C ALA A 134 -0.32 -1.52 -7.55
N LEU A 135 -1.17 -1.38 -6.52
CA LEU A 135 -0.74 -0.92 -5.19
C LEU A 135 0.32 -1.83 -4.54
N GLN A 136 0.33 -3.10 -4.92
CA GLN A 136 1.34 -4.09 -4.53
C GLN A 136 2.48 -4.21 -5.54
N THR A 137 2.56 -3.33 -6.53
CA THR A 137 3.61 -3.26 -7.57
C THR A 137 3.66 -4.46 -8.52
N PHE A 138 2.54 -5.17 -8.69
CA PHE A 138 2.42 -6.21 -9.71
C PHE A 138 2.35 -5.61 -11.13
N PRO A 139 2.90 -6.32 -12.13
CA PRO A 139 2.68 -5.98 -13.54
C PRO A 139 1.19 -5.95 -13.90
N ALA A 140 0.80 -5.05 -14.80
CA ALA A 140 -0.59 -4.90 -15.23
C ALA A 140 -1.14 -6.13 -15.97
N ASP A 141 -0.26 -6.95 -16.56
CA ASP A 141 -0.57 -8.20 -17.28
C ASP A 141 -0.46 -9.45 -16.39
N TYR A 142 -0.31 -9.30 -15.07
CA TYR A 142 -0.23 -10.43 -14.16
C TYR A 142 -1.53 -11.24 -14.13
N THR A 143 -1.43 -12.55 -14.40
CA THR A 143 -2.59 -13.44 -14.46
C THR A 143 -2.89 -14.06 -13.10
N TRP A 144 -4.04 -13.71 -12.52
CA TRP A 144 -4.51 -14.27 -11.24
C TRP A 144 -5.22 -15.61 -11.41
N GLN A 145 -5.03 -16.52 -10.46
CA GLN A 145 -5.71 -17.82 -10.48
C GLN A 145 -6.95 -17.84 -9.58
N GLY A 146 -8.05 -18.40 -10.08
CA GLY A 146 -9.29 -18.56 -9.33
C GLY A 146 -10.21 -17.34 -9.38
N ASP A 147 -11.19 -17.30 -8.48
CA ASP A 147 -12.16 -16.20 -8.42
C ASP A 147 -11.57 -14.91 -7.84
N ARG A 148 -12.37 -13.83 -7.87
CA ARG A 148 -11.98 -12.52 -7.32
C ARG A 148 -11.45 -12.60 -5.90
N THR A 149 -12.05 -13.43 -5.04
CA THR A 149 -11.62 -13.57 -3.64
C THR A 149 -10.23 -14.20 -3.56
N LYS A 150 -9.98 -15.26 -4.34
CA LYS A 150 -8.66 -15.91 -4.44
C LYS A 150 -7.60 -14.97 -5.02
N ALA A 151 -7.96 -14.11 -5.98
CA ALA A 151 -7.04 -13.11 -6.51
C ALA A 151 -6.61 -12.10 -5.43
N PHE A 152 -7.56 -11.52 -4.69
CA PHE A 152 -7.24 -10.64 -3.56
C PHE A 152 -6.44 -11.33 -2.45
N GLN A 153 -6.67 -12.62 -2.22
CA GLN A 153 -5.88 -13.41 -1.27
C GLN A 153 -4.42 -13.55 -1.73
N GLN A 154 -4.20 -13.87 -3.01
CA GLN A 154 -2.86 -13.92 -3.60
C GLN A 154 -2.15 -12.57 -3.50
N ILE A 155 -2.83 -11.48 -3.89
CA ILE A 155 -2.29 -10.11 -3.79
C ILE A 155 -1.92 -9.76 -2.36
N GLY A 156 -2.82 -10.02 -1.40
CA GLY A 156 -2.63 -9.63 0.00
C GLY A 156 -1.54 -10.43 0.72
N ASN A 157 -1.32 -11.69 0.32
CA ASN A 157 -0.31 -12.56 0.92
C ASN A 157 1.06 -12.46 0.24
N ALA A 158 1.15 -11.84 -0.93
CA ALA A 158 2.39 -11.72 -1.68
C ALA A 158 3.34 -10.68 -1.11
N ILE A 159 4.64 -10.92 -1.32
CA ILE A 159 5.68 -9.91 -1.22
C ILE A 159 5.61 -9.02 -2.48
N PRO A 160 5.61 -7.68 -2.35
CA PRO A 160 5.62 -6.78 -3.50
C PRO A 160 6.78 -7.09 -4.47
N PRO A 161 6.53 -7.21 -5.79
CA PRO A 161 7.59 -7.54 -6.75
C PRO A 161 8.78 -6.59 -6.75
N ILE A 162 8.56 -5.28 -6.58
CA ILE A 162 9.66 -4.31 -6.50
C ILE A 162 10.55 -4.57 -5.27
N LEU A 163 9.93 -4.85 -4.11
CA LEU A 163 10.68 -5.18 -2.90
C LEU A 163 11.48 -6.49 -3.08
N ALA A 164 10.84 -7.52 -3.65
CA ALA A 164 11.51 -8.79 -3.93
C ALA A 164 12.71 -8.61 -4.86
N ARG A 165 12.58 -7.81 -5.93
CA ARG A 165 13.67 -7.49 -6.86
C ARG A 165 14.84 -6.84 -6.15
N SER A 166 14.59 -5.88 -5.28
CA SER A 166 15.66 -5.16 -4.58
C SER A 166 16.40 -6.06 -3.59
N VAL A 167 15.67 -6.87 -2.82
CA VAL A 167 16.26 -7.87 -1.92
C VAL A 167 17.13 -8.85 -2.71
N LEU A 168 16.60 -9.39 -3.82
CA LEU A 168 17.32 -10.34 -4.67
C LEU A 168 18.56 -9.73 -5.31
N SER A 169 18.51 -8.47 -5.71
CA SER A 169 19.66 -7.75 -6.28
C SER A 169 20.77 -7.59 -5.26
N ALA A 170 20.43 -7.26 -4.01
CA ALA A 170 21.40 -7.07 -2.92
C ALA A 170 22.11 -8.37 -2.50
N VAL A 171 21.46 -9.53 -2.64
CA VAL A 171 22.08 -10.83 -2.28
C VAL A 171 22.88 -11.46 -3.41
N ALA A 172 22.56 -11.10 -4.66
CA ALA A 172 23.21 -11.62 -5.86
C ALA A 172 24.58 -10.94 -6.12
N SER A 173 24.81 -9.75 -5.57
CA SER A 173 26.13 -9.14 -5.41
C SER A 173 26.99 -9.84 -4.36
#